data_AF-A0A2D9JKR0-F1
#
_entry.id   AF-A0A2D9JKR0-F1
#
_cell.length_a   1.000
_cell.length_b   1.000
_cell.length_c   1.000
_cell.angle_alpha   90.00
_cell.angle_beta   90.00
_cell.angle_gamma   90.00
#
_symmetry.space_group_name_H-M   'P 1'
#
loop_
_entity.id
_entity.type
_entity.pdbx_description
1 polymer ?
#
loop_
_entity_poly.entity_id
_entity_poly.type
_entity_poly.pdbx_seq_one_letter_code
_entity_poly.pdbx_strand_id
1 'polypeptide(L)'
;MTALVPIKGDSGKRYFVNLDAPLRESDAGVPSVEALRIGKLKIPGFVADWLLGAWLRHGPGATPERPLSAMVRAVKMRPRQLAVTYQWHPDLLNELRTSVLTNEDRQRIRFYHEELASHSEKFPRGASITRLLQPMFKRARLRSRDGDPVAENRAAIIVLATFGIGRGFGTVMPEAKDWPEPADPRLTLRGRRDFTQHFLTSAGLVVLGGNRFSDAIGLAKEVDDAGFGSGFSFPDIAADRAGTRFAEMALHSTEYARRLQQRVAAGLKDAQLMPSVKGLPEMMNRGEFERRFERVGSPAYERMMSQIERRLDAIRLYRAGGA
;
A
#
# COMPACT_ATOMS: atom_id res chain seq x y z
N MET A 1 -10.09 27.68 -0.85
CA MET A 1 -10.03 26.57 0.11
C MET A 1 -10.32 27.13 1.50
N THR A 2 -11.11 26.42 2.31
CA THR A 2 -11.42 26.82 3.71
C THR A 2 -10.98 25.70 4.65
N ALA A 3 -10.20 26.02 5.67
CA ALA A 3 -9.66 25.06 6.63
C ALA A 3 -9.78 25.58 8.06
N LEU A 4 -10.02 24.67 9.01
CA LEU A 4 -9.98 24.94 10.44
C LEU A 4 -8.65 24.44 10.98
N VAL A 5 -7.80 25.37 11.42
CA VAL A 5 -6.47 25.01 11.92
C VAL A 5 -6.46 25.09 13.45
N PRO A 6 -6.05 24.00 14.14
CA PRO A 6 -5.92 24.01 15.59
C PRO A 6 -4.67 24.80 16.01
N ILE A 7 -4.82 25.66 17.01
CA ILE A 7 -3.73 26.42 17.64
C ILE A 7 -3.60 25.95 19.09
N LYS A 8 -2.37 25.62 19.50
CA LYS A 8 -2.07 25.16 20.85
C LYS A 8 -1.89 26.39 21.75
N GLY A 9 -2.80 26.59 22.71
CA GLY A 9 -2.64 27.62 23.74
C GLY A 9 -1.89 27.09 24.96
N ASP A 10 -1.20 27.97 25.68
CA ASP A 10 -0.39 27.65 26.87
C ASP A 10 -1.18 27.03 28.04
N SER A 11 -2.51 27.05 28.00
CA SER A 11 -3.39 26.52 29.07
C SER A 11 -4.04 25.17 28.75
N GLY A 12 -3.58 24.44 27.73
CA GLY A 12 -4.14 23.13 27.35
C GLY A 12 -5.52 23.19 26.65
N LYS A 13 -6.09 24.39 26.50
CA LYS A 13 -7.29 24.62 25.66
C LYS A 13 -6.90 24.68 24.18
N ARG A 14 -7.70 24.01 23.32
CA ARG A 14 -7.54 24.03 21.86
C ARG A 14 -8.34 25.20 21.28
N TYR A 15 -7.66 26.10 20.59
CA TYR A 15 -8.30 27.17 19.83
C TYR A 15 -8.33 26.78 18.36
N PHE A 16 -9.36 27.24 17.64
CA PHE A 16 -9.47 27.02 16.20
C PHE A 16 -9.56 28.37 15.52
N VAL A 17 -8.84 28.50 14.41
CA VAL A 17 -8.93 29.68 13.55
C VAL A 17 -9.31 29.25 12.15
N ASN A 18 -10.26 29.99 11.58
CA ASN A 18 -10.71 29.81 10.21
C ASN A 18 -9.67 30.39 9.26
N LEU A 19 -9.27 29.58 8.29
CA LEU A 19 -8.35 29.94 7.23
C LEU A 19 -9.08 29.86 5.90
N ASP A 20 -9.23 30.99 5.22
CA ASP A 20 -9.74 31.05 3.85
C ASP A 20 -8.65 31.55 2.90
N ALA A 21 -8.31 30.75 1.90
CA ALA A 21 -7.36 31.11 0.85
C ALA A 21 -7.97 30.75 -0.52
N PRO A 22 -8.53 31.70 -1.28
CA PRO A 22 -8.83 31.51 -2.69
C PRO A 22 -7.49 31.39 -3.43
N LEU A 23 -7.37 30.34 -4.23
CA LEU A 23 -6.18 30.05 -5.02
C LEU A 23 -6.50 30.30 -6.49
N ARG A 24 -5.56 30.90 -7.19
CA ARG A 24 -5.62 31.14 -8.64
C ARG A 24 -4.55 30.33 -9.34
N GLU A 25 -4.89 29.80 -10.51
CA GLU A 25 -3.91 29.15 -11.39
C GLU A 25 -2.82 30.14 -11.80
N SER A 26 -1.57 29.67 -11.83
CA SER A 26 -0.40 30.46 -12.17
C SER A 26 0.51 29.67 -13.11
N ASP A 27 1.09 30.36 -14.09
CA ASP A 27 2.00 29.78 -15.08
C ASP A 27 3.35 29.34 -14.47
N ALA A 28 3.63 29.75 -13.22
CA ALA A 28 4.83 29.39 -12.47
C ALA A 28 4.74 28.01 -11.78
N GLY A 29 3.68 27.24 -12.02
CA GLY A 29 3.51 25.87 -11.51
C GLY A 29 2.90 25.76 -10.12
N VAL A 30 3.09 26.77 -9.25
CA VAL A 30 2.47 26.88 -7.92
C VAL A 30 1.28 27.86 -7.96
N PRO A 31 0.09 27.52 -7.45
CA PRO A 31 -1.05 28.43 -7.41
C PRO A 31 -0.73 29.70 -6.61
N SER A 32 -1.13 30.87 -7.10
CA SER A 32 -1.04 32.11 -6.35
C SER A 32 -2.23 32.26 -5.40
N VAL A 33 -1.99 32.85 -4.24
CA VAL A 33 -3.00 33.15 -3.23
C VAL A 33 -3.59 34.51 -3.53
N GLU A 34 -4.85 34.55 -3.92
CA GLU A 34 -5.54 35.81 -4.27
C GLU A 34 -5.72 36.70 -3.03
N ALA A 35 -6.07 36.09 -1.89
CA ALA A 35 -6.12 36.72 -0.59
C ALA A 35 -6.05 35.64 0.50
N LEU A 36 -5.50 35.95 1.67
CA LEU A 36 -5.53 35.02 2.80
C LEU A 36 -6.33 35.66 3.94
N ARG A 37 -7.33 34.96 4.46
CA ARG A 37 -8.07 35.38 5.64
C ARG A 37 -7.79 34.42 6.78
N ILE A 38 -7.31 34.96 7.89
CA ILE A 38 -7.06 34.25 9.13
C ILE A 38 -8.01 34.82 10.17
N GLY A 39 -9.13 34.14 10.41
CA GLY A 39 -10.24 34.66 11.21
C GLY A 39 -10.79 35.97 10.63
N LYS A 40 -10.60 37.10 11.36
CA LYS A 40 -11.01 38.44 10.90
C LYS A 40 -9.90 39.19 10.14
N LEU A 41 -8.65 38.73 10.21
CA LEU A 41 -7.51 39.38 9.59
C LEU A 41 -7.47 39.08 8.09
N LYS A 42 -7.45 40.12 7.26
CA LYS A 42 -7.28 40.01 5.80
C LYS A 42 -5.84 40.32 5.45
N ILE A 43 -5.16 39.35 4.86
CA ILE A 43 -3.78 39.44 4.38
C ILE A 43 -3.84 39.59 2.85
N PRO A 44 -3.27 40.67 2.28
CA PRO A 44 -3.19 40.86 0.83
C PRO A 44 -2.48 39.69 0.13
N GLY A 45 -2.92 39.33 -1.08
CA GLY A 45 -2.42 38.17 -1.82
C GLY A 45 -0.90 38.14 -1.99
N PHE A 46 -0.26 39.28 -2.28
CA PHE A 46 1.20 39.37 -2.43
C PHE A 46 1.96 39.02 -1.14
N VAL A 47 1.40 39.34 0.04
CA VAL A 47 1.98 38.98 1.34
C VAL A 47 1.74 37.49 1.62
N ALA A 48 0.58 36.97 1.25
CA ALA A 48 0.25 35.56 1.39
C ALA A 48 1.15 34.69 0.49
N ASP A 49 1.42 35.11 -0.74
CA ASP A 49 2.35 34.45 -1.66
C ASP A 49 3.78 34.48 -1.14
N TRP A 50 4.22 35.62 -0.58
CA TRP A 50 5.53 35.72 0.06
C TRP A 50 5.66 34.78 1.27
N LEU A 51 4.64 34.72 2.13
CA LEU A 51 4.58 33.81 3.28
C LEU A 51 4.54 32.34 2.84
N LEU A 52 3.78 32.01 1.80
CA LEU A 52 3.73 30.66 1.22
C LEU A 52 5.10 30.27 0.67
N GLY A 53 5.77 31.18 -0.06
CA GLY A 53 7.12 30.97 -0.56
C GLY A 53 8.16 30.83 0.56
N ALA A 54 8.02 31.56 1.67
CA ALA A 54 8.86 31.40 2.85
C ALA A 54 8.61 30.06 3.55
N TRP A 55 7.35 29.64 3.69
CA TRP A 55 6.97 28.36 4.27
C TRP A 55 7.41 27.16 3.41
N LEU A 56 7.33 27.25 2.09
CA LEU A 56 7.86 26.22 1.19
C LEU A 56 9.39 26.10 1.21
N ARG A 57 10.11 27.15 1.64
CA ARG A 57 11.57 27.17 1.77
C ARG A 57 12.08 26.80 3.17
N HIS A 58 11.30 27.07 4.21
CA HIS A 58 11.75 26.94 5.60
C HIS A 58 10.78 26.18 6.52
N GLY A 59 9.68 25.67 5.98
CA GLY A 59 8.67 24.92 6.73
C GLY A 59 9.08 23.46 6.99
N PRO A 60 8.28 22.73 7.79
CA PRO A 60 8.54 21.33 8.09
C PRO A 60 8.58 20.50 6.79
N GLY A 61 9.73 19.93 6.45
CA GLY A 61 9.96 19.17 5.21
C GLY A 61 10.64 19.94 4.08
N ALA A 62 10.96 21.22 4.25
CA ALA A 62 11.77 21.98 3.30
C ALA A 62 13.28 21.79 3.59
N THR A 63 14.06 21.39 2.58
CA THR A 63 15.53 21.43 2.63
C THR A 63 16.05 22.62 1.82
N PRO A 64 17.11 23.33 2.28
CA PRO A 64 17.62 24.54 1.64
C PRO A 64 18.06 24.34 0.17
N GLU A 65 18.34 23.09 -0.22
CA GLU A 65 18.98 22.77 -1.48
C GLU A 65 17.97 22.55 -2.63
N ARG A 66 16.69 22.23 -2.34
CA ARG A 66 15.65 21.96 -3.35
C ARG A 66 14.24 22.33 -2.86
N PRO A 67 13.75 23.56 -3.11
CA PRO A 67 12.42 23.96 -2.66
C PRO A 67 11.30 23.16 -3.35
N LEU A 68 10.25 22.81 -2.61
CA LEU A 68 9.04 22.10 -3.10
C LEU A 68 8.42 22.73 -4.35
N SER A 69 8.60 24.03 -4.54
CA SER A 69 8.18 24.80 -5.72
C SER A 69 8.85 24.35 -7.02
N ALA A 70 10.05 23.76 -6.96
CA ALA A 70 10.76 23.24 -8.13
C ALA A 70 10.19 21.89 -8.63
N MET A 71 9.28 21.28 -7.86
CA MET A 71 8.80 19.92 -8.09
C MET A 71 7.39 19.88 -8.71
N VAL A 72 6.62 20.95 -8.51
CA VAL A 72 5.26 21.10 -9.03
C VAL A 72 5.31 21.90 -10.32
N ARG A 73 5.05 21.25 -11.45
CA ARG A 73 5.13 21.87 -12.78
C ARG A 73 3.85 22.59 -13.16
N ALA A 74 2.70 22.09 -12.72
CA ALA A 74 1.40 22.74 -12.88
C ALA A 74 0.38 22.22 -11.88
N VAL A 75 -0.50 23.10 -11.41
CA VAL A 75 -1.72 22.72 -10.66
C VAL A 75 -2.92 23.27 -11.41
N LYS A 76 -3.75 22.39 -11.95
CA LYS A 76 -5.02 22.75 -12.60
C LYS A 76 -6.16 22.54 -11.64
N MET A 77 -6.99 23.55 -11.49
CA MET A 77 -8.16 23.55 -10.63
C MET A 77 -9.43 23.48 -11.49
N ARG A 78 -10.27 22.49 -11.20
CA ARG A 78 -11.60 22.34 -11.78
C ARG A 78 -12.62 22.29 -10.64
N PRO A 79 -13.91 22.54 -10.89
CA PRO A 79 -14.93 22.39 -9.85
C PRO A 79 -14.83 20.99 -9.21
N ARG A 80 -14.50 20.94 -7.91
CA ARG A 80 -14.26 19.73 -7.10
C ARG A 80 -13.06 18.84 -7.49
N GLN A 81 -12.15 19.28 -8.34
CA GLN A 81 -10.97 18.48 -8.72
C GLN A 81 -9.69 19.32 -8.73
N LEU A 82 -8.60 18.72 -8.23
CA LEU A 82 -7.25 19.27 -8.25
C LEU A 82 -6.35 18.31 -9.03
N ALA A 83 -5.81 18.76 -10.16
CA ALA A 83 -4.88 17.99 -10.97
C ALA A 83 -3.47 18.57 -10.81
N VAL A 84 -2.54 17.78 -10.27
CA VAL A 84 -1.16 18.19 -10.00
C VAL A 84 -0.23 17.46 -10.96
N THR A 85 0.52 18.22 -11.75
CA THR A 85 1.57 17.69 -12.64
C THR A 85 2.92 17.84 -11.95
N TYR A 86 3.57 16.71 -11.66
CA TYR A 86 4.85 16.64 -10.94
C TYR A 86 5.96 16.10 -11.84
N GLN A 87 7.20 16.57 -11.66
CA GLN A 87 8.37 16.09 -12.40
C GLN A 87 9.27 15.19 -11.53
N TRP A 88 9.26 13.90 -11.84
CA TRP A 88 9.93 12.85 -11.07
C TRP A 88 11.46 12.85 -11.20
N HIS A 89 12.18 12.79 -10.07
CA HIS A 89 13.63 12.63 -10.01
C HIS A 89 14.02 11.30 -9.31
N PRO A 90 14.94 10.48 -9.89
CA PRO A 90 15.36 9.18 -9.35
C PRO A 90 15.98 9.24 -7.94
N ASP A 91 16.67 10.33 -7.60
CA ASP A 91 17.41 10.45 -6.33
C ASP A 91 16.48 10.62 -5.13
N LEU A 92 15.27 11.15 -5.35
CA LEU A 92 14.23 11.32 -4.34
C LEU A 92 13.74 9.97 -3.79
N LEU A 93 13.74 8.94 -4.64
CA LEU A 93 13.42 7.58 -4.23
C LEU A 93 14.49 7.05 -3.26
N ASN A 94 15.77 7.33 -3.47
CA ASN A 94 16.83 6.83 -2.58
C ASN A 94 16.80 7.51 -1.21
N GLU A 95 16.52 8.81 -1.12
CA GLU A 95 16.40 9.53 0.16
C GLU A 95 15.10 9.21 0.91
N LEU A 96 13.98 9.02 0.20
CA LEU A 96 12.76 8.49 0.80
C LEU A 96 12.92 7.02 1.21
N ARG A 97 13.66 6.19 0.45
CA ARG A 97 13.95 4.78 0.80
C ARG A 97 14.78 4.66 2.07
N THR A 98 15.78 5.51 2.27
CA THR A 98 16.66 5.46 3.45
C THR A 98 16.02 6.07 4.69
N SER A 99 15.11 7.03 4.54
CA SER A 99 14.38 7.68 5.65
C SER A 99 13.10 6.95 6.07
N VAL A 100 12.54 6.06 5.23
CA VAL A 100 11.30 5.30 5.54
C VAL A 100 11.57 4.00 6.30
N LEU A 101 12.75 3.38 6.14
CA LEU A 101 13.11 2.15 6.86
C LEU A 101 14.15 2.43 7.94
N THR A 102 13.76 2.20 9.20
CA THR A 102 14.68 2.29 10.34
C THR A 102 15.74 1.18 10.26
N ASN A 103 16.85 1.34 10.99
CA ASN A 103 17.86 0.26 11.10
C ASN A 103 17.25 -1.04 11.65
N GLU A 104 16.26 -0.93 12.53
CA GLU A 104 15.55 -2.08 13.07
C GLU A 104 14.69 -2.77 12.00
N ASP A 105 14.02 -2.00 11.14
CA ASP A 105 13.27 -2.55 9.99
C ASP A 105 14.20 -3.28 9.02
N ARG A 106 15.36 -2.70 8.71
CA ARG A 106 16.36 -3.35 7.85
C ARG A 106 16.86 -4.66 8.43
N GLN A 107 17.12 -4.70 9.74
CA GLN A 107 17.51 -5.94 10.43
C GLN A 107 16.40 -7.01 10.38
N ARG A 108 15.13 -6.61 10.59
CA ARG A 108 14.00 -7.53 10.45
C ARG A 108 13.88 -8.05 9.03
N ILE A 109 13.93 -7.18 8.03
CA ILE A 109 13.83 -7.56 6.61
C ILE A 109 14.96 -8.52 6.24
N ARG A 110 16.20 -8.22 6.63
CA ARG A 110 17.33 -9.13 6.44
C ARG A 110 17.07 -10.51 7.04
N PHE A 111 16.64 -10.55 8.30
CA PHE A 111 16.32 -11.79 8.99
C PHE A 111 15.27 -12.62 8.23
N TYR A 112 14.17 -12.00 7.80
CA TYR A 112 13.14 -12.72 7.03
C TYR A 112 13.61 -13.13 5.64
N HIS A 113 14.51 -12.38 5.01
CA HIS A 113 15.10 -12.74 3.72
C HIS A 113 16.00 -13.98 3.85
N GLU A 114 16.84 -14.04 4.87
CA GLU A 114 17.68 -15.20 5.15
C GLU A 114 16.82 -16.44 5.48
N GLU A 115 15.76 -16.27 6.27
CA GLU A 115 14.79 -17.34 6.55
C GLU A 115 14.06 -17.79 5.27
N LEU A 116 13.67 -16.87 4.38
CA LEU A 116 13.11 -17.20 3.07
C LEU A 116 14.08 -18.05 2.24
N ALA A 117 15.33 -17.62 2.10
CA ALA A 117 16.34 -18.34 1.34
C ALA A 117 16.56 -19.77 1.88
N SER A 118 16.66 -19.92 3.20
CA SER A 118 16.88 -21.23 3.85
C SER A 118 15.71 -22.23 3.70
N HIS A 119 14.50 -21.75 3.38
CA HIS A 119 13.31 -22.58 3.21
C HIS A 119 12.97 -22.82 1.74
N SER A 120 13.20 -21.84 0.87
CA SER A 120 12.71 -21.89 -0.52
C SER A 120 13.39 -22.97 -1.36
N GLU A 121 14.67 -23.27 -1.09
CA GLU A 121 15.43 -24.35 -1.74
C GLU A 121 14.81 -25.74 -1.54
N LYS A 122 14.08 -25.95 -0.44
CA LYS A 122 13.54 -27.25 -0.04
C LYS A 122 12.19 -27.54 -0.70
N PHE A 123 11.61 -26.58 -1.42
CA PHE A 123 10.27 -26.73 -1.97
C PHE A 123 10.30 -27.25 -3.40
N PRO A 124 9.44 -28.24 -3.73
CA PRO A 124 9.28 -28.67 -5.11
C PRO A 124 8.65 -27.55 -5.93
N ARG A 125 8.94 -27.57 -7.25
CA ARG A 125 8.37 -26.62 -8.19
C ARG A 125 6.84 -26.66 -8.16
N GLY A 126 6.18 -25.51 -8.05
CA GLY A 126 4.72 -25.41 -7.95
C GLY A 126 4.14 -25.63 -6.55
N ALA A 127 4.97 -25.76 -5.50
CA ALA A 127 4.50 -25.88 -4.12
C ALA A 127 3.56 -24.73 -3.72
N SER A 128 2.62 -25.02 -2.83
CA SER A 128 1.74 -23.96 -2.30
C SER A 128 2.51 -22.93 -1.49
N ILE A 129 2.17 -21.64 -1.66
CA ILE A 129 2.67 -20.52 -0.87
C ILE A 129 2.49 -20.74 0.65
N THR A 130 1.48 -21.51 1.08
CA THR A 130 1.27 -21.84 2.50
C THR A 130 2.48 -22.51 3.13
N ARG A 131 3.24 -23.31 2.36
CA ARG A 131 4.47 -23.98 2.83
C ARG A 131 5.59 -23.00 3.15
N LEU A 132 5.58 -21.82 2.54
CA LEU A 132 6.51 -20.74 2.84
C LEU A 132 5.97 -19.82 3.95
N LEU A 133 4.67 -19.49 3.93
CA LEU A 133 4.04 -18.65 4.96
C LEU A 133 4.16 -19.26 6.35
N GLN A 134 4.00 -20.58 6.48
CA GLN A 134 4.04 -21.26 7.77
C GLN A 134 5.37 -21.07 8.53
N PRO A 135 6.55 -21.42 7.98
CA PRO A 135 7.82 -21.20 8.67
C PRO A 135 8.08 -19.71 8.92
N MET A 136 7.72 -18.83 7.99
CA MET A 136 7.91 -17.38 8.15
C MET A 136 7.16 -16.84 9.37
N PHE A 137 5.87 -17.15 9.50
CA PHE A 137 5.07 -16.70 10.63
C PHE A 137 5.35 -17.47 11.92
N LYS A 138 5.95 -18.67 11.84
CA LYS A 138 6.52 -19.36 13.02
C LYS A 138 7.68 -18.55 13.60
N ARG A 139 8.55 -17.98 12.77
CA ARG A 139 9.65 -17.10 13.21
C ARG A 139 9.13 -15.77 13.73
N ALA A 140 8.15 -15.16 13.05
CA ALA A 140 7.48 -13.96 13.54
C ALA A 140 6.88 -14.16 14.93
N ARG A 141 6.17 -15.27 15.15
CA ARG A 141 5.63 -15.61 16.48
C ARG A 141 6.69 -15.71 17.56
N LEU A 142 7.86 -16.28 17.25
CA LEU A 142 8.96 -16.41 18.22
C LEU A 142 9.55 -15.05 18.57
N ARG A 143 9.83 -14.21 17.57
CA ARG A 143 10.39 -12.86 17.75
C ARG A 143 9.41 -11.90 18.42
N SER A 144 8.12 -12.12 18.25
CA SER A 144 7.03 -11.32 18.85
C SER A 144 6.76 -11.62 20.34
N ARG A 145 7.51 -12.54 20.95
CA ARG A 145 7.45 -12.77 22.41
C ARG A 145 7.96 -11.54 23.16
N ASP A 146 9.10 -11.02 22.70
CA ASP A 146 9.80 -9.88 23.30
C ASP A 146 9.83 -8.64 22.37
N GLY A 147 9.33 -8.78 21.13
CA GLY A 147 9.27 -7.71 20.12
C GLY A 147 7.85 -7.35 19.66
N ASP A 148 7.76 -6.39 18.74
CA ASP A 148 6.49 -5.94 18.16
C ASP A 148 5.97 -6.90 17.07
N PRO A 149 4.84 -7.60 17.29
CA PRO A 149 4.26 -8.50 16.28
C PRO A 149 3.82 -7.81 14.99
N VAL A 150 3.43 -6.53 15.04
CA VAL A 150 3.04 -5.80 13.83
C VAL A 150 4.27 -5.53 12.96
N ALA A 151 5.38 -5.08 13.55
CA ALA A 151 6.64 -4.88 12.84
C ALA A 151 7.21 -6.20 12.26
N GLU A 152 7.15 -7.30 13.03
CA GLU A 152 7.61 -8.62 12.57
C GLU A 152 6.78 -9.13 11.39
N ASN A 153 5.44 -8.98 11.44
CA ASN A 153 4.56 -9.32 10.33
C ASN A 153 4.81 -8.44 9.10
N ARG A 154 4.98 -7.13 9.30
CA ARG A 154 5.26 -6.17 8.23
C ARG A 154 6.51 -6.58 7.45
N ALA A 155 7.60 -6.86 8.16
CA ALA A 155 8.87 -7.26 7.55
C ALA A 155 8.72 -8.58 6.78
N ALA A 156 8.08 -9.59 7.37
CA ALA A 156 7.84 -10.87 6.69
C ALA A 156 7.03 -10.70 5.39
N ILE A 157 5.96 -9.91 5.42
CA ILE A 157 5.12 -9.66 4.23
C ILE A 157 5.90 -8.86 3.16
N ILE A 158 6.71 -7.86 3.56
CA ILE A 158 7.58 -7.13 2.61
C ILE A 158 8.53 -8.08 1.89
N VAL A 159 9.20 -8.98 2.63
CA VAL A 159 10.09 -9.99 2.03
C VAL A 159 9.34 -10.90 1.06
N LEU A 160 8.19 -11.42 1.48
CA LEU A 160 7.39 -12.30 0.64
C LEU A 160 6.86 -11.59 -0.61
N ALA A 161 6.41 -10.35 -0.49
CA ALA A 161 5.93 -9.54 -1.61
C ALA A 161 7.04 -9.27 -2.64
N THR A 162 8.22 -8.84 -2.17
CA THR A 162 9.40 -8.61 -3.00
C THR A 162 9.81 -9.89 -3.76
N PHE A 163 9.83 -11.03 -3.05
CA PHE A 163 10.10 -12.33 -3.64
C PHE A 163 9.04 -12.75 -4.69
N GLY A 164 7.75 -12.59 -4.39
CA GLY A 164 6.67 -12.98 -5.29
C GLY A 164 6.65 -12.22 -6.62
N ILE A 165 7.11 -10.96 -6.62
CA ILE A 165 7.24 -10.11 -7.82
C ILE A 165 8.57 -10.38 -8.55
N GLY A 166 9.47 -11.21 -7.99
CA GLY A 166 10.77 -11.52 -8.58
C GLY A 166 11.74 -10.34 -8.54
N ARG A 167 11.61 -9.45 -7.54
CA ARG A 167 12.52 -8.32 -7.33
C ARG A 167 13.45 -8.61 -6.17
N GLY A 168 14.66 -8.07 -6.25
CA GLY A 168 15.63 -8.08 -5.15
C GLY A 168 15.60 -6.77 -4.35
N PHE A 169 16.04 -6.84 -3.10
CA PHE A 169 16.16 -5.67 -2.22
C PHE A 169 17.34 -4.74 -2.55
N GLY A 170 18.28 -5.16 -3.41
CA GLY A 170 19.54 -4.43 -3.68
C GLY A 170 19.40 -3.01 -4.25
N THR A 171 18.20 -2.61 -4.69
CA THR A 171 17.89 -1.24 -5.14
C THR A 171 17.44 -0.31 -4.01
N VAL A 172 17.02 -0.88 -2.87
CA VAL A 172 16.51 -0.17 -1.68
C VAL A 172 17.52 -0.28 -0.52
N MET A 173 18.16 -1.44 -0.39
CA MET A 173 19.19 -1.72 0.62
C MET A 173 20.42 -2.22 -0.13
N PRO A 174 21.44 -1.38 -0.38
CA PRO A 174 22.65 -1.78 -1.08
C PRO A 174 23.33 -3.01 -0.47
N GLU A 175 23.29 -3.14 0.86
CA GLU A 175 23.78 -4.30 1.61
C GLU A 175 23.05 -5.61 1.27
N ALA A 176 21.85 -5.53 0.68
CA ALA A 176 21.08 -6.70 0.27
C ALA A 176 21.61 -7.37 -1.01
N LYS A 177 22.58 -6.75 -1.70
CA LYS A 177 23.27 -7.37 -2.83
C LYS A 177 24.11 -8.59 -2.41
N ASP A 178 24.56 -8.61 -1.16
CA ASP A 178 25.39 -9.67 -0.60
C ASP A 178 24.56 -10.72 0.17
N TRP A 179 23.23 -10.59 0.18
CA TRP A 179 22.35 -11.54 0.87
C TRP A 179 22.18 -12.83 0.05
N PRO A 180 21.93 -13.98 0.70
CA PRO A 180 21.69 -15.23 0.00
C PRO A 180 20.48 -15.11 -0.93
N GLU A 181 20.60 -15.62 -2.16
CA GLU A 181 19.52 -15.57 -3.14
C GLU A 181 18.51 -16.70 -2.88
N PRO A 182 17.22 -16.39 -2.62
CA PRO A 182 16.22 -17.43 -2.46
C PRO A 182 15.92 -18.15 -3.77
N ALA A 183 15.88 -19.48 -3.76
CA ALA A 183 15.35 -20.24 -4.89
C ALA A 183 13.87 -19.88 -5.18
N ASP A 184 13.49 -19.76 -6.45
CA ASP A 184 12.10 -19.57 -6.88
C ASP A 184 11.48 -20.91 -7.35
N PRO A 185 10.79 -21.66 -6.46
CA PRO A 185 10.08 -22.88 -6.85
C PRO A 185 8.80 -22.56 -7.65
N ARG A 186 8.51 -21.31 -8.03
CA ARG A 186 7.27 -20.89 -8.68
C ARG A 186 6.04 -21.24 -7.84
N LEU A 187 6.01 -20.71 -6.61
CA LEU A 187 4.96 -21.01 -5.63
C LEU A 187 3.57 -20.71 -6.19
N THR A 188 2.61 -21.56 -5.82
CA THR A 188 1.22 -21.44 -6.27
C THR A 188 0.27 -21.13 -5.12
N LEU A 189 -0.85 -20.50 -5.44
CA LEU A 189 -2.00 -20.36 -4.56
C LEU A 189 -3.19 -20.93 -5.31
N ARG A 190 -3.83 -21.95 -4.73
CA ARG A 190 -4.86 -22.76 -5.38
C ARG A 190 -4.40 -23.34 -6.72
N GLY A 191 -3.12 -23.69 -6.84
CA GLY A 191 -2.51 -24.26 -8.04
C GLY A 191 -2.11 -23.26 -9.12
N ARG A 192 -2.32 -21.96 -8.92
CA ARG A 192 -1.99 -20.88 -9.87
C ARG A 192 -0.87 -19.98 -9.36
N ARG A 193 0.12 -19.67 -10.21
CA ARG A 193 1.26 -18.80 -9.86
C ARG A 193 0.85 -17.34 -9.81
N ASP A 194 0.04 -16.92 -10.77
CA ASP A 194 -0.55 -15.59 -10.88
C ASP A 194 -1.36 -15.23 -9.62
N PHE A 195 -2.16 -16.15 -9.06
CA PHE A 195 -2.84 -15.92 -7.78
C PHE A 195 -1.87 -15.65 -6.62
N THR A 196 -0.72 -16.32 -6.59
CA THR A 196 0.35 -16.03 -5.62
C THR A 196 0.86 -14.60 -5.79
N GLN A 197 1.06 -14.16 -7.04
CA GLN A 197 1.57 -12.83 -7.36
C GLN A 197 0.58 -11.74 -6.98
N HIS A 198 -0.70 -11.88 -7.34
CA HIS A 198 -1.78 -10.98 -6.93
C HIS A 198 -1.86 -10.88 -5.40
N PHE A 199 -1.98 -12.01 -4.71
CA PHE A 199 -2.03 -12.07 -3.25
C PHE A 199 -0.84 -11.35 -2.59
N LEU A 200 0.40 -11.69 -2.98
CA LEU A 200 1.60 -11.15 -2.36
C LEU A 200 1.82 -9.67 -2.70
N THR A 201 1.53 -9.27 -3.94
CA THR A 201 1.61 -7.88 -4.37
C THR A 201 0.63 -7.03 -3.57
N SER A 202 -0.63 -7.45 -3.49
CA SER A 202 -1.68 -6.73 -2.76
C SER A 202 -1.39 -6.64 -1.26
N ALA A 203 -0.92 -7.74 -0.64
CA ALA A 203 -0.44 -7.72 0.74
C ALA A 203 0.75 -6.75 0.92
N GLY A 204 1.70 -6.78 0.00
CA GLY A 204 2.85 -5.87 -0.07
C GLY A 204 2.45 -4.39 -0.08
N LEU A 205 1.45 -4.03 -0.88
CA LEU A 205 0.96 -2.66 -0.98
C LEU A 205 0.35 -2.17 0.33
N VAL A 206 -0.43 -3.01 1.03
CA VAL A 206 -0.97 -2.67 2.37
C VAL A 206 0.17 -2.42 3.36
N VAL A 207 1.21 -3.27 3.37
CA VAL A 207 2.29 -3.14 4.36
C VAL A 207 3.27 -2.00 4.06
N LEU A 208 3.41 -1.59 2.80
CA LEU A 208 4.25 -0.46 2.40
C LEU A 208 3.52 0.88 2.50
N GLY A 209 2.22 0.91 2.23
CA GLY A 209 1.43 2.14 2.16
C GLY A 209 0.45 2.38 3.31
N GLY A 210 0.22 1.40 4.19
CA GLY A 210 -0.88 1.40 5.14
C GLY A 210 -2.26 1.28 4.45
N ASN A 211 -3.35 1.20 5.24
CA ASN A 211 -4.72 0.98 4.75
C ASN A 211 -5.26 2.05 3.77
N ARG A 212 -4.51 3.13 3.49
CA ARG A 212 -4.94 4.22 2.58
C ARG A 212 -4.31 4.15 1.19
N PHE A 213 -3.27 3.33 0.99
CA PHE A 213 -2.55 3.23 -0.28
C PHE A 213 -2.82 1.91 -1.03
N SER A 214 -3.24 0.85 -0.34
CA SER A 214 -3.52 -0.46 -0.95
C SER A 214 -4.70 -0.44 -1.92
N ASP A 215 -5.82 0.16 -1.51
CA ASP A 215 -7.04 0.23 -2.35
C ASP A 215 -6.81 1.09 -3.59
N ALA A 216 -5.99 2.15 -3.47
CA ALA A 216 -5.68 3.06 -4.57
C ALA A 216 -4.72 2.43 -5.59
N ILE A 217 -3.71 1.67 -5.17
CA ILE A 217 -2.73 1.06 -6.10
C ILE A 217 -3.26 -0.24 -6.72
N GLY A 218 -4.05 -1.04 -5.99
CA GLY A 218 -4.72 -2.21 -6.56
C GLY A 218 -5.70 -1.80 -7.67
N LEU A 219 -6.55 -0.80 -7.40
CA LEU A 219 -7.44 -0.22 -8.40
C LEU A 219 -6.66 0.48 -9.52
N ALA A 220 -5.59 1.22 -9.22
CA ALA A 220 -4.78 1.88 -10.25
C ALA A 220 -4.03 0.88 -11.13
N LYS A 221 -3.59 -0.29 -10.63
CA LYS A 221 -3.01 -1.33 -11.49
C LYS A 221 -4.04 -1.93 -12.44
N GLU A 222 -5.25 -2.20 -11.96
CA GLU A 222 -6.34 -2.68 -12.82
C GLU A 222 -6.79 -1.63 -13.85
N VAL A 223 -6.66 -0.34 -13.51
CA VAL A 223 -7.02 0.78 -14.38
C VAL A 223 -5.88 1.19 -15.32
N ASP A 224 -4.60 1.08 -14.95
CA ASP A 224 -3.45 1.34 -15.85
C ASP A 224 -3.21 0.15 -16.80
N ASP A 225 -3.47 -1.09 -16.38
CA ASP A 225 -3.55 -2.27 -17.27
C ASP A 225 -4.85 -2.28 -18.11
N ALA A 226 -5.63 -1.18 -18.13
CA ALA A 226 -6.71 -1.00 -19.09
C ALA A 226 -6.21 -0.88 -20.55
N GLY A 227 -4.92 -1.04 -20.80
CA GLY A 227 -4.43 -1.76 -21.99
C GLY A 227 -4.51 -3.27 -21.76
N PHE A 228 -5.72 -3.85 -21.88
CA PHE A 228 -6.09 -5.26 -21.65
C PHE A 228 -5.15 -6.30 -22.33
N GLY A 229 -3.94 -6.51 -21.80
CA GLY A 229 -2.99 -7.46 -22.37
C GLY A 229 -3.42 -8.92 -22.20
N SER A 230 -4.08 -9.25 -21.07
CA SER A 230 -4.54 -10.61 -20.71
C SER A 230 -6.06 -10.73 -20.46
N GLY A 231 -6.77 -9.61 -20.29
CA GLY A 231 -8.22 -9.56 -20.00
C GLY A 231 -8.56 -9.45 -18.51
N PHE A 232 -9.73 -8.89 -18.20
CA PHE A 232 -10.27 -8.70 -16.85
C PHE A 232 -10.62 -10.05 -16.20
N SER A 233 -10.28 -10.21 -14.90
CA SER A 233 -10.43 -11.47 -14.16
C SER A 233 -10.92 -11.26 -12.73
N PHE A 234 -12.13 -11.73 -12.42
CA PHE A 234 -12.64 -11.75 -11.05
C PHE A 234 -11.91 -12.73 -10.12
N PRO A 235 -11.38 -13.89 -10.59
CA PRO A 235 -10.45 -14.69 -9.80
C PRO A 235 -9.22 -13.94 -9.32
N ASP A 236 -8.67 -13.05 -10.16
CA ASP A 236 -7.47 -12.26 -9.83
C ASP A 236 -7.82 -11.25 -8.74
N ILE A 237 -8.95 -10.56 -8.87
CA ILE A 237 -9.52 -9.70 -7.81
C ILE A 237 -9.69 -10.47 -6.50
N ALA A 238 -10.18 -11.72 -6.55
CA ALA A 238 -10.34 -12.52 -5.34
C ALA A 238 -8.99 -12.84 -4.66
N ALA A 239 -7.91 -12.98 -5.43
CA ALA A 239 -6.55 -13.13 -4.90
C ALA A 239 -6.04 -11.81 -4.30
N ASP A 240 -6.28 -10.68 -4.97
CA ASP A 240 -5.89 -9.35 -4.49
C ASP A 240 -6.57 -8.97 -3.17
N ARG A 241 -7.89 -9.21 -3.09
CA ARG A 241 -8.67 -8.95 -1.88
C ARG A 241 -8.27 -9.90 -0.74
N ALA A 242 -7.92 -11.15 -1.04
CA ALA A 242 -7.36 -12.07 -0.05
C ALA A 242 -6.02 -11.57 0.50
N GLY A 243 -5.11 -11.12 -0.37
CA GLY A 243 -3.81 -10.55 0.02
C GLY A 243 -3.96 -9.29 0.88
N THR A 244 -4.89 -8.42 0.49
CA THR A 244 -5.23 -7.19 1.22
C THR A 244 -5.70 -7.51 2.63
N ARG A 245 -6.73 -8.37 2.78
CA ARG A 245 -7.26 -8.77 4.10
C ARG A 245 -6.22 -9.47 4.97
N PHE A 246 -5.34 -10.26 4.37
CA PHE A 246 -4.24 -10.90 5.10
C PHE A 246 -3.31 -9.85 5.74
N ALA A 247 -2.89 -8.84 4.97
CA ALA A 247 -2.03 -7.78 5.46
C ALA A 247 -2.74 -6.85 6.45
N GLU A 248 -4.02 -6.52 6.23
CA GLU A 248 -4.82 -5.75 7.18
C GLU A 248 -4.87 -6.44 8.54
N MET A 249 -5.16 -7.75 8.58
CA MET A 249 -5.13 -8.54 9.82
C MET A 249 -3.74 -8.57 10.46
N ALA A 250 -2.70 -8.58 9.64
CA ALA A 250 -1.31 -8.62 10.09
C ALA A 250 -0.88 -7.31 10.78
N LEU A 251 -1.49 -6.18 10.41
CA LEU A 251 -1.13 -4.84 10.87
C LEU A 251 -2.16 -4.18 11.80
N HIS A 252 -3.37 -4.74 11.90
CA HIS A 252 -4.51 -4.07 12.56
C HIS A 252 -4.22 -3.69 14.03
N SER A 253 -3.74 -4.64 14.82
CA SER A 253 -3.34 -4.43 16.21
C SER A 253 -2.39 -5.54 16.66
N THR A 254 -1.70 -5.33 17.78
CA THR A 254 -0.82 -6.34 18.39
C THR A 254 -1.53 -7.68 18.63
N GLU A 255 -2.80 -7.65 19.04
CA GLU A 255 -3.59 -8.87 19.29
C GLU A 255 -3.88 -9.63 17.99
N TYR A 256 -4.35 -8.92 16.96
CA TYR A 256 -4.66 -9.48 15.65
C TYR A 256 -3.40 -10.03 14.96
N ALA A 257 -2.30 -9.29 15.06
CA ALA A 257 -1.00 -9.69 14.55
C ALA A 257 -0.53 -11.01 15.17
N ARG A 258 -0.61 -11.16 16.51
CA ARG A 258 -0.27 -12.41 17.20
C ARG A 258 -1.21 -13.56 16.85
N ARG A 259 -2.52 -13.28 16.72
CA ARG A 259 -3.52 -14.28 16.33
C ARG A 259 -3.26 -14.79 14.92
N LEU A 260 -2.92 -13.90 13.98
CA LEU A 260 -2.54 -14.29 12.62
C LEU A 260 -1.29 -15.17 12.64
N GLN A 261 -0.24 -14.76 13.36
CA GLN A 261 0.98 -15.55 13.54
C GLN A 261 0.70 -16.96 14.07
N GLN A 262 -0.14 -17.08 15.11
CA GLN A 262 -0.52 -18.38 15.67
C GLN A 262 -1.24 -19.25 14.65
N ARG A 263 -2.23 -18.70 13.94
CA ARG A 263 -3.03 -19.44 12.95
C ARG A 263 -2.19 -19.88 11.75
N VAL A 264 -1.32 -19.00 11.24
CA VAL A 264 -0.45 -19.30 10.10
C VAL A 264 0.63 -20.31 10.50
N ALA A 265 1.26 -20.15 11.67
CA ALA A 265 2.30 -21.06 12.15
C ALA A 265 1.78 -22.49 12.44
N ALA A 266 0.51 -22.62 12.83
CA ALA A 266 -0.15 -23.91 13.02
C ALA A 266 -0.37 -24.69 11.71
N GLY A 267 -0.22 -24.02 10.56
CA GLY A 267 -0.41 -24.58 9.23
C GLY A 267 -1.73 -24.14 8.60
N LEU A 268 -1.67 -23.86 7.31
CA LEU A 268 -2.82 -23.44 6.51
C LEU A 268 -2.85 -24.21 5.19
N LYS A 269 -4.07 -24.42 4.68
CA LYS A 269 -4.32 -24.80 3.29
C LYS A 269 -4.71 -23.57 2.48
N ASP A 270 -4.56 -23.62 1.17
CA ASP A 270 -4.89 -22.49 0.27
C ASP A 270 -6.31 -21.95 0.46
N ALA A 271 -7.28 -22.83 0.73
CA ALA A 271 -8.66 -22.45 0.99
C ALA A 271 -8.86 -21.59 2.27
N GLN A 272 -7.85 -21.55 3.15
CA GLN A 272 -7.83 -20.71 4.34
C GLN A 272 -7.13 -19.37 4.10
N LEU A 273 -6.55 -19.15 2.92
CA LEU A 273 -6.00 -17.86 2.47
C LEU A 273 -6.89 -17.22 1.40
N MET A 274 -7.36 -17.99 0.42
CA MET A 274 -8.09 -17.49 -0.73
C MET A 274 -9.35 -18.32 -0.97
N PRO A 275 -10.51 -17.67 -1.23
CA PRO A 275 -11.75 -18.39 -1.44
C PRO A 275 -11.71 -19.23 -2.71
N SER A 276 -12.69 -20.11 -2.88
CA SER A 276 -12.88 -20.75 -4.19
C SER A 276 -13.24 -19.69 -5.23
N VAL A 277 -12.61 -19.78 -6.40
CA VAL A 277 -12.89 -18.93 -7.57
C VAL A 277 -13.78 -19.61 -8.60
N LYS A 278 -14.27 -20.83 -8.30
CA LYS A 278 -15.17 -21.57 -9.20
C LYS A 278 -16.38 -20.69 -9.57
N GLY A 279 -16.65 -20.59 -10.87
CA GLY A 279 -17.76 -19.82 -11.43
C GLY A 279 -17.57 -18.30 -11.45
N LEU A 280 -16.38 -17.78 -11.09
CA LEU A 280 -16.05 -16.38 -11.30
C LEU A 280 -15.59 -16.19 -12.77
N PRO A 281 -16.09 -15.16 -13.49
CA PRO A 281 -15.66 -14.89 -14.86
C PRO A 281 -14.19 -14.42 -14.93
N GLU A 282 -13.45 -14.93 -15.91
CA GLU A 282 -12.05 -14.56 -16.17
C GLU A 282 -11.76 -14.45 -17.67
N MET A 283 -10.59 -13.89 -18.01
CA MET A 283 -10.11 -13.74 -19.39
C MET A 283 -11.04 -12.88 -20.28
N MET A 284 -11.74 -11.91 -19.69
CA MET A 284 -12.67 -11.06 -20.43
C MET A 284 -11.94 -9.87 -21.05
N ASN A 285 -11.98 -9.74 -22.38
CA ASN A 285 -11.54 -8.49 -23.01
C ASN A 285 -12.49 -7.33 -22.68
N ARG A 286 -12.10 -6.10 -23.01
CA ARG A 286 -12.90 -4.89 -22.75
C ARG A 286 -14.34 -5.01 -23.23
N GLY A 287 -14.53 -5.43 -24.49
CA GLY A 287 -15.88 -5.52 -25.06
C GLY A 287 -16.74 -6.59 -24.39
N GLU A 288 -16.15 -7.71 -23.97
CA GLU A 288 -16.89 -8.71 -23.18
C GLU A 288 -17.25 -8.19 -21.79
N PHE A 289 -16.31 -7.54 -21.11
CA PHE A 289 -16.55 -6.94 -19.80
C PHE A 289 -17.68 -5.90 -19.88
N GLU A 290 -17.62 -4.97 -20.84
CA GLU A 290 -18.64 -3.92 -21.04
C GLU A 290 -20.01 -4.53 -21.39
N ARG A 291 -20.07 -5.59 -22.21
CA ARG A 291 -21.35 -6.27 -22.49
C ARG A 291 -21.97 -6.93 -21.27
N ARG A 292 -21.15 -7.51 -20.38
CA ARG A 292 -21.61 -8.31 -19.24
C ARG A 292 -21.82 -7.49 -17.97
N PHE A 293 -21.01 -6.46 -17.79
CA PHE A 293 -20.89 -5.69 -16.57
C PHE A 293 -21.01 -4.18 -16.80
N GLU A 294 -21.15 -3.70 -18.03
CA GLU A 294 -21.25 -2.27 -18.42
C GLU A 294 -19.97 -1.47 -18.12
N ARG A 295 -19.64 -1.32 -16.84
CA ARG A 295 -18.47 -0.62 -16.32
C ARG A 295 -18.20 -1.05 -14.88
N VAL A 296 -16.98 -0.76 -14.40
CA VAL A 296 -16.67 -0.82 -12.97
C VAL A 296 -17.67 0.05 -12.19
N GLY A 297 -18.17 -0.46 -11.07
CA GLY A 297 -19.18 0.20 -10.25
C GLY A 297 -20.62 0.10 -10.75
N SER A 298 -20.89 -0.66 -11.82
CA SER A 298 -22.27 -0.97 -12.22
C SER A 298 -22.94 -1.93 -11.23
N PRO A 299 -24.28 -2.00 -11.17
CA PRO A 299 -24.96 -2.99 -10.33
C PRO A 299 -24.55 -4.44 -10.61
N ALA A 300 -24.25 -4.79 -11.87
CA ALA A 300 -23.79 -6.14 -12.22
C ALA A 300 -22.38 -6.43 -11.70
N TYR A 301 -21.47 -5.46 -11.80
CA TYR A 301 -20.12 -5.54 -11.26
C TYR A 301 -20.16 -5.66 -9.72
N GLU A 302 -20.91 -4.78 -9.05
CA GLU A 302 -21.01 -4.76 -7.59
C GLU A 302 -21.62 -6.04 -7.00
N ARG A 303 -22.53 -6.69 -7.72
CA ARG A 303 -23.04 -8.02 -7.33
C ARG A 303 -21.92 -9.08 -7.34
N MET A 304 -21.01 -9.03 -8.31
CA MET A 304 -19.88 -9.94 -8.39
C MET A 304 -18.85 -9.65 -7.30
N MET A 305 -18.53 -8.38 -7.06
CA MET A 305 -17.66 -7.95 -5.95
C MET A 305 -18.24 -8.40 -4.60
N SER A 306 -19.53 -8.16 -4.37
CA SER A 306 -20.22 -8.63 -3.17
C SER A 306 -20.18 -10.15 -3.02
N GLN A 307 -20.21 -10.90 -4.13
CA GLN A 307 -20.05 -12.36 -4.08
C GLN A 307 -18.63 -12.76 -3.66
N ILE A 308 -17.59 -12.08 -4.15
CA ILE A 308 -16.20 -12.30 -3.74
C ILE A 308 -16.02 -12.00 -2.25
N GLU A 309 -16.50 -10.84 -1.80
CA GLU A 309 -16.42 -10.44 -0.39
C GLU A 309 -17.12 -11.43 0.54
N ARG A 310 -18.33 -11.89 0.18
CA ARG A 310 -19.02 -12.95 0.95
C ARG A 310 -18.21 -14.25 1.04
N ARG A 311 -17.51 -14.63 -0.04
CA ARG A 311 -16.63 -15.82 -0.02
C ARG A 311 -15.41 -15.59 0.89
N LEU A 312 -14.87 -14.37 0.94
CA LEU A 312 -13.77 -13.99 1.83
C LEU A 312 -14.20 -13.97 3.30
N ASP A 313 -15.39 -13.46 3.61
CA ASP A 313 -15.95 -13.45 4.98
C ASP A 313 -16.18 -14.86 5.54
N ALA A 314 -16.34 -15.84 4.66
CA ALA A 314 -16.44 -17.25 5.04
C ALA A 314 -15.10 -17.83 5.54
N ILE A 315 -13.97 -17.20 5.22
CA ILE A 315 -12.64 -17.66 5.61
C ILE A 315 -12.38 -17.29 7.07
N ARG A 316 -12.26 -18.32 7.92
CA ARG A 316 -12.02 -18.17 9.37
C ARG A 316 -10.78 -17.34 9.70
N LEU A 317 -9.76 -17.36 8.84
CA LEU A 317 -8.54 -16.56 9.03
C LEU A 317 -8.85 -15.06 9.16
N TYR A 318 -9.81 -14.56 8.36
CA TYR A 318 -10.15 -13.13 8.25
C TYR A 318 -11.34 -12.69 9.11
N ARG A 319 -11.98 -13.61 9.83
CA ARG A 319 -13.06 -13.24 10.75
C ARG A 319 -12.49 -12.53 11.97
N ALA A 320 -12.97 -11.31 12.21
CA ALA A 320 -12.85 -10.64 13.49
C ALA A 320 -13.64 -11.44 14.54
N GLY A 321 -12.96 -11.94 15.57
CA GLY A 321 -13.62 -12.61 16.71
C GLY A 321 -13.69 -14.15 16.62
N GLY A 322 -13.45 -14.78 17.76
CA GLY A 322 -13.47 -16.23 17.96
C GLY A 322 -12.31 -16.67 18.84
N ALA A 323 -12.44 -16.35 20.13
CA ALA A 323 -11.90 -17.18 21.22
C ALA A 323 -12.62 -18.54 21.20
#